data_AF-A0A962Y6M8-F1
#
_entry.id   AF-A0A962Y6M8-F1
#
_cell.length_a   1.000
_cell.length_b   1.000
_cell.length_c   1.000
_cell.angle_alpha   90.00
_cell.angle_beta   90.00
_cell.angle_gamma   90.00
#
_symmetry.space_group_name_H-M   'P 1'
#
loop_
_entity.id
_entity.type
_entity.pdbx_description
1 polymer ?
#
loop_
_entity_poly.entity_id
_entity_poly.type
_entity_poly.pdbx_seq_one_letter_code
_entity_poly.pdbx_strand_id
1 'polypeptide(L)'
;PTTIGEGPDRYGSSRAILAAGVFELLGWLIMLSLDHTLAFKAGALMFAFGVGSMLPCQSAFIGRIWGMQRFGRVTSYVNIVVLIGSLMGPSLVGVGFDVTGGYHAPMTMWLVIVAIPVILIDTMGRDKSRYRRA
;
A
#
# COMPACT_ATOMS: atom_id res chain seq x y z
N PRO A 1 -14.42 -20.09 -27.45
CA PRO A 1 -13.00 -20.40 -27.22
C PRO A 1 -12.33 -19.27 -26.41
N THR A 2 -12.03 -19.35 -25.11
CA THR A 2 -12.02 -20.42 -24.12
C THR A 2 -12.38 -19.81 -22.76
N THR A 3 -13.44 -20.31 -22.16
CA THR A 3 -13.97 -19.98 -20.84
C THR A 3 -13.40 -20.94 -19.79
N ILE A 4 -12.22 -20.66 -19.20
CA ILE A 4 -11.68 -21.42 -18.04
C ILE A 4 -10.84 -20.51 -17.10
N GLY A 5 -11.40 -19.42 -16.58
CA GLY A 5 -10.64 -18.61 -15.60
C GLY A 5 -11.41 -17.60 -14.76
N GLU A 6 -12.69 -17.38 -15.05
CA GLU A 6 -13.50 -16.41 -14.32
C GLU A 6 -14.27 -17.10 -13.19
N GLY A 7 -13.71 -17.16 -11.98
CA GLY A 7 -14.46 -17.71 -10.85
C GLY A 7 -13.95 -17.27 -9.48
N PRO A 8 -12.74 -17.65 -9.05
CA PRO A 8 -12.27 -17.29 -7.70
C PRO A 8 -11.35 -16.06 -7.67
N ASP A 9 -10.76 -15.72 -8.80
CA ASP A 9 -9.53 -14.92 -8.84
C ASP A 9 -9.77 -13.41 -9.01
N ARG A 10 -11.01 -12.98 -9.25
CA ARG A 10 -11.43 -11.56 -9.33
C ARG A 10 -11.54 -10.88 -7.96
N TYR A 11 -11.76 -11.65 -6.89
CA TYR A 11 -11.92 -11.14 -5.52
C TYR A 11 -10.62 -11.14 -4.70
N GLY A 12 -9.62 -11.95 -5.08
CA GLY A 12 -8.41 -12.16 -4.29
C GLY A 12 -7.43 -10.98 -4.32
N SER A 13 -7.13 -10.42 -5.49
CA SER A 13 -6.03 -9.45 -5.62
C SER A 13 -6.31 -8.11 -4.93
N SER A 14 -7.50 -7.52 -5.08
CA SER A 14 -7.84 -6.27 -4.36
C SER A 14 -7.94 -6.48 -2.84
N ARG A 15 -8.44 -7.64 -2.40
CA ARG A 15 -8.49 -7.97 -0.96
C ARG A 15 -7.11 -8.30 -0.40
N ALA A 16 -6.22 -8.88 -1.20
CA ALA A 16 -4.82 -9.10 -0.84
C ALA A 16 -4.04 -7.79 -0.71
N ILE A 17 -4.28 -6.83 -1.62
CA ILE A 17 -3.69 -5.47 -1.52
C ILE A 17 -4.22 -4.75 -0.27
N LEU A 18 -5.53 -4.85 0.01
CA LEU A 18 -6.11 -4.29 1.22
C LEU A 18 -5.56 -4.95 2.48
N ALA A 19 -5.45 -6.28 2.50
CA ALA A 19 -4.85 -7.00 3.62
C ALA A 19 -3.38 -6.59 3.81
N ALA A 20 -2.59 -6.49 2.73
CA ALA A 20 -1.22 -6.02 2.76
C ALA A 20 -1.11 -4.60 3.36
N GLY A 21 -1.94 -3.67 2.90
CA GLY A 21 -1.97 -2.29 3.40
C GLY A 21 -2.44 -2.19 4.86
N VAL A 22 -3.39 -3.03 5.28
CA VAL A 22 -3.81 -3.11 6.69
C VAL A 22 -2.69 -3.67 7.57
N PHE A 23 -1.97 -4.70 7.10
CA PHE A 23 -0.79 -5.23 7.80
C PHE A 23 0.33 -4.18 7.91
N GLU A 24 0.52 -3.38 6.88
CA GLU A 24 1.49 -2.28 6.87
C GLU A 24 1.13 -1.19 7.89
N LEU A 25 -0.14 -0.76 7.91
CA LEU A 25 -0.68 0.19 8.89
C LEU A 25 -0.58 -0.33 10.32
N LEU A 26 -0.90 -1.60 10.55
CA LEU A 26 -0.78 -2.24 11.87
C LEU A 26 0.68 -2.34 12.31
N GLY A 27 1.60 -2.69 11.40
CA GLY A 27 3.03 -2.72 11.68
C GLY A 27 3.56 -1.35 12.10
N TRP A 28 3.16 -0.29 11.40
CA TRP A 28 3.50 1.09 11.75
C TRP A 28 2.92 1.53 13.10
N LEU A 29 1.66 1.21 13.38
CA LEU A 29 1.01 1.49 14.66
C LEU A 29 1.72 0.81 15.84
N ILE A 30 2.13 -0.44 15.66
CA ILE A 30 2.87 -1.21 16.68
C ILE A 30 4.26 -0.59 16.92
N MET A 31 4.95 -0.16 15.86
CA MET A 31 6.25 0.51 15.98
C MET A 31 6.16 1.88 16.66
N LEU A 32 5.04 2.59 16.54
CA LEU A 32 4.80 3.90 17.17
C LEU A 32 4.35 3.84 18.63
N SER A 33 3.76 2.72 19.05
CA SER A 33 3.08 2.61 20.36
C SER A 33 3.91 1.91 21.44
N LEU A 34 5.01 1.23 21.08
CA LEU A 34 5.79 0.42 22.02
C LEU A 34 7.26 0.82 22.04
N ASP A 35 7.71 1.34 23.19
CA ASP A 35 9.13 1.64 23.47
C ASP A 35 10.00 0.38 23.69
N HIS A 36 9.43 -0.80 23.47
CA HIS A 36 10.07 -2.08 23.74
C HIS A 36 10.70 -2.68 22.48
N THR A 37 12.01 -2.93 22.49
CA THR A 37 12.81 -3.39 21.33
C THR A 37 12.23 -4.64 20.62
N LEU A 38 11.65 -5.56 21.39
CA LEU A 38 11.00 -6.77 20.84
C LEU A 38 9.71 -6.44 20.05
N ALA A 39 8.91 -5.50 20.53
CA ALA A 39 7.68 -5.08 19.86
C ALA A 39 8.00 -4.29 18.58
N PHE A 40 9.03 -3.46 18.61
CA PHE A 40 9.54 -2.78 17.42
C PHE A 40 10.01 -3.78 16.34
N LYS A 41 10.76 -4.82 16.73
CA LYS A 41 11.20 -5.88 15.80
C LYS A 41 10.01 -6.65 15.21
N ALA A 42 9.01 -6.99 16.02
CA ALA A 42 7.79 -7.66 15.56
C ALA A 42 7.00 -6.77 14.58
N GLY A 43 6.85 -5.48 14.88
CA GLY A 43 6.22 -4.51 13.99
C GLY A 43 6.97 -4.34 12.67
N ALA A 44 8.31 -4.28 12.72
CA ALA A 44 9.15 -4.20 11.53
C ALA A 44 9.02 -5.43 10.62
N LEU A 45 8.87 -6.63 11.19
CA LEU A 45 8.62 -7.85 10.42
C LEU A 45 7.24 -7.83 9.76
N MET A 46 6.20 -7.40 10.47
CA MET A 46 4.86 -7.23 9.90
C MET A 46 4.84 -6.19 8.78
N PHE A 47 5.54 -5.07 8.98
CA PHE A 47 5.71 -4.05 7.96
C PHE A 47 6.43 -4.58 6.72
N ALA A 48 7.59 -5.23 6.90
CA ALA A 48 8.36 -5.80 5.80
C ALA A 48 7.55 -6.87 5.02
N PHE A 49 6.73 -7.66 5.72
CA PHE A 49 5.83 -8.61 5.10
C PHE A 49 4.72 -7.93 4.30
N GLY A 50 4.10 -6.88 4.86
CA GLY A 50 3.09 -6.06 4.16
C GLY A 50 3.64 -5.46 2.88
N VAL A 51 4.76 -4.74 2.96
CA VAL A 51 5.44 -4.12 1.81
C VAL A 51 5.88 -5.18 0.79
N GLY A 52 6.44 -6.30 1.24
CA GLY A 52 6.88 -7.40 0.38
C GLY A 52 5.74 -8.03 -0.41
N SER A 53 4.54 -8.11 0.18
CA SER A 53 3.34 -8.64 -0.48
C SER A 53 2.68 -7.63 -1.45
N MET A 54 2.99 -6.33 -1.33
CA MET A 54 2.39 -5.26 -2.12
C MET A 54 2.86 -5.25 -3.58
N LEU A 55 4.16 -5.44 -3.82
CA LEU A 55 4.80 -5.44 -5.15
C LEU A 55 4.18 -6.41 -6.18
N PRO A 56 4.02 -7.72 -5.87
CA PRO A 56 3.40 -8.66 -6.80
C PRO A 56 1.92 -8.35 -7.02
N CYS A 57 1.22 -7.89 -5.98
CA CYS A 57 -0.19 -7.54 -6.08
C CYS A 57 -0.42 -6.29 -6.94
N GLN A 58 0.45 -5.28 -6.83
CA GLN A 58 0.43 -4.08 -7.66
C GLN A 58 0.66 -4.44 -9.14
N SER A 59 1.61 -5.31 -9.43
CA SER A 59 1.88 -5.81 -10.79
C SER A 59 0.67 -6.56 -11.36
N ALA A 60 0.03 -7.42 -10.57
CA ALA A 60 -1.18 -8.14 -10.97
C ALA A 60 -2.37 -7.19 -11.22
N PHE A 61 -2.50 -6.13 -10.43
CA PHE A 61 -3.57 -5.13 -10.57
C PHE A 61 -3.41 -4.29 -11.85
N ILE A 62 -2.20 -3.77 -12.11
CA ILE A 62 -1.87 -2.99 -13.30
C ILE A 62 -2.04 -3.84 -14.57
N GLY A 63 -1.57 -5.09 -14.55
CA GLY A 63 -1.67 -6.03 -15.68
C GLY A 63 -3.12 -6.37 -16.05
N ARG A 64 -4.03 -6.44 -15.06
CA ARG A 64 -5.45 -6.71 -15.29
C ARG A 64 -6.26 -5.51 -15.80
N ILE A 65 -5.93 -4.29 -15.37
CA ILE A 65 -6.69 -3.08 -15.77
C ILE A 65 -6.31 -2.61 -17.17
N TRP A 66 -5.02 -2.59 -17.49
CA TRP A 66 -4.52 -1.97 -18.73
C TRP A 66 -4.06 -2.97 -19.78
N GLY A 67 -4.04 -4.27 -19.46
CA GLY A 67 -3.58 -5.34 -20.35
C GLY A 67 -2.07 -5.31 -20.57
N MET A 68 -1.51 -6.44 -21.00
CA MET A 68 -0.05 -6.62 -21.12
C MET A 68 0.61 -5.64 -22.09
N GLN A 69 -0.11 -5.18 -23.13
CA GLN A 69 0.42 -4.28 -24.17
C GLN A 69 0.76 -2.87 -23.66
N ARG A 70 0.10 -2.40 -22.60
CA ARG A 70 0.36 -1.07 -21.99
C ARG A 70 0.99 -1.17 -20.61
N PHE A 71 1.20 -2.38 -20.10
CA PHE A 71 1.77 -2.64 -18.78
C PHE A 71 3.10 -1.91 -18.58
N GLY A 72 4.04 -2.04 -19.53
CA GLY A 72 5.34 -1.36 -19.44
C GLY A 72 5.23 0.16 -19.32
N ARG A 73 4.37 0.79 -20.13
CA ARG A 73 4.14 2.25 -20.07
C ARG A 73 3.58 2.68 -18.73
N VAL A 74 2.57 1.98 -18.22
CA VAL A 74 1.92 2.42 -16.98
C VAL A 74 2.77 2.10 -15.75
N THR A 75 3.44 0.96 -15.72
CA THR A 75 4.41 0.64 -14.66
C THR A 75 5.53 1.69 -14.62
N SER A 76 6.00 2.18 -15.77
CA SER A 76 6.97 3.30 -15.78
C SER A 76 6.41 4.59 -15.18
N TYR A 77 5.17 4.99 -15.50
CA TYR A 77 4.54 6.16 -14.89
C TYR A 77 4.39 6.01 -13.38
N VAL A 78 3.93 4.85 -12.92
CA VAL A 78 3.81 4.53 -11.49
C VAL A 78 5.18 4.60 -10.82
N ASN A 79 6.23 4.07 -11.46
CA ASN A 79 7.57 4.07 -10.90
C ASN A 79 8.16 5.49 -10.79
N ILE A 80 7.81 6.41 -11.70
CA ILE A 80 8.21 7.83 -11.58
C ILE A 80 7.58 8.44 -10.32
N VAL A 81 6.29 8.17 -10.07
CA VAL A 81 5.62 8.64 -8.86
C VAL A 81 6.27 8.05 -7.61
N VAL A 82 6.62 6.76 -7.63
CA VAL A 82 7.33 6.08 -6.54
C VAL A 82 8.72 6.67 -6.31
N LEU A 83 9.46 7.01 -7.37
CA LEU A 83 10.78 7.65 -7.29
C LEU A 83 10.69 9.02 -6.61
N ILE A 84 9.72 9.84 -7.02
CA ILE A 84 9.48 11.15 -6.41
C ILE A 84 9.11 10.97 -4.93
N GLY A 85 8.20 10.04 -4.63
CA GLY A 85 7.80 9.73 -3.25
C GLY A 85 8.97 9.24 -2.39
N SER A 86 9.84 8.40 -2.94
CA SER A 86 11.03 7.88 -2.26
C SER A 86 12.06 8.96 -1.99
N LEU A 87 12.17 9.97 -2.87
CA LEU A 87 13.05 11.12 -2.67
C LEU A 87 12.48 12.09 -1.64
N MET A 88 11.18 12.37 -1.72
CA MET A 88 10.51 13.34 -0.85
C MET A 88 10.25 12.79 0.56
N GLY A 89 10.01 11.49 0.70
CA GLY A 89 9.60 10.86 1.97
C GLY A 89 10.60 11.09 3.10
N PRO A 90 11.87 10.68 2.96
CA PRO A 90 12.89 10.91 3.98
C PRO A 90 13.13 12.39 4.26
N SER A 91 13.07 13.24 3.24
CA SER A 91 13.23 14.70 3.40
C SER A 91 12.10 15.31 4.23
N LEU A 92 10.84 14.91 3.99
CA LEU A 92 9.70 15.36 4.79
C LEU A 92 9.79 14.88 6.25
N VAL A 93 10.19 13.63 6.46
CA VAL A 93 10.37 13.08 7.81
C VAL A 93 11.53 13.79 8.53
N GLY A 94 12.63 14.09 7.83
CA GLY A 94 13.77 14.82 8.36
C GLY A 94 13.40 16.24 8.78
N VAL A 95 12.73 17.00 7.91
CA VAL A 95 12.24 18.35 8.26
C VAL A 95 11.23 18.29 9.40
N GLY A 96 10.36 17.27 9.40
CA GLY A 96 9.41 17.05 10.50
C GLY A 96 10.11 16.79 11.83
N PHE A 97 11.22 16.04 11.83
CA PHE A 97 12.06 15.82 13.01
C PHE A 97 12.74 17.11 13.46
N ASP A 98 13.29 17.90 12.54
CA ASP A 98 13.96 19.17 12.85
C ASP A 98 13.01 20.19 13.51
N VAL A 99 11.73 20.20 13.11
CA VAL A 99 10.72 21.14 13.64
C VAL A 99 10.11 20.65 14.96
N THR A 100 9.93 19.34 15.15
CA THR A 100 9.23 18.79 16.33
C THR A 100 10.15 18.27 17.42
N GLY A 101 11.43 18.06 17.13
CA GLY A 101 12.42 17.53 18.08
C GLY A 101 12.21 16.06 18.46
N GLY A 102 11.29 15.33 17.78
CA GLY A 102 10.97 13.95 18.07
C GLY A 102 10.35 13.22 16.88
N TYR A 103 10.42 11.89 16.88
CA TYR A 103 9.94 11.06 15.76
C TYR A 103 8.44 10.76 15.77
N HIS A 104 7.77 11.01 16.90
CA HIS A 104 6.36 10.64 17.08
C HIS A 104 5.43 11.40 16.12
N ALA A 105 5.62 12.72 15.99
CA ALA A 105 4.85 13.57 15.10
C ALA A 105 5.05 13.26 13.59
N PRO A 106 6.29 13.23 13.05
CA PRO A 106 6.51 12.94 11.64
C PRO A 106 6.10 11.51 11.25
N MET A 107 6.28 10.52 12.15
CA MET A 107 5.80 9.16 11.89
C MET A 107 4.27 9.07 11.90
N THR A 108 3.58 9.81 12.77
CA THR A 108 2.10 9.84 12.75
C THR A 108 1.57 10.48 11.48
N MET A 109 2.22 11.54 10.97
CA MET A 109 1.89 12.15 9.68
C MET A 109 2.06 11.16 8.52
N TRP A 110 3.15 10.37 8.54
CA TRP A 110 3.39 9.35 7.52
C TRP A 110 2.33 8.25 7.53
N LEU A 111 1.85 7.86 8.71
CA LEU A 111 0.77 6.90 8.85
C LEU A 111 -0.52 7.37 8.14
N VAL A 112 -0.84 8.67 8.24
CA VAL A 112 -2.00 9.26 7.53
C VAL A 112 -1.81 9.19 6.01
N ILE A 113 -0.60 9.44 5.51
CA ILE A 113 -0.28 9.37 4.08
C ILE A 113 -0.48 7.94 3.55
N VAL A 114 -0.03 6.93 4.30
CA VAL A 114 -0.19 5.51 3.94
C VAL A 114 -1.64 5.04 4.07
N ALA A 115 -2.45 5.67 4.92
CA ALA A 115 -3.88 5.35 5.05
C ALA A 115 -4.70 5.77 3.81
N ILE A 116 -4.32 6.84 3.12
CA ILE A 116 -5.02 7.34 1.93
C ILE A 116 -5.17 6.27 0.82
N PRO A 117 -4.09 5.61 0.35
CA PRO A 117 -4.23 4.57 -0.68
C PRO A 117 -5.05 3.37 -0.21
N VAL A 118 -4.98 3.01 1.08
CA VAL A 118 -5.82 1.92 1.64
C VAL A 118 -7.30 2.27 1.53
N ILE A 119 -7.69 3.49 1.91
CA ILE A 119 -9.08 3.98 1.80
C ILE A 119 -9.51 4.10 0.33
N LEU A 120 -8.63 4.59 -0.55
CA LEU A 120 -8.91 4.72 -1.97
C LEU A 120 -9.17 3.35 -2.63
N ILE A 121 -8.38 2.34 -2.26
CA ILE A 121 -8.54 0.97 -2.78
C ILE A 121 -9.81 0.33 -2.21
N ASP A 122 -10.15 0.56 -0.94
CA ASP A 122 -11.42 0.10 -0.36
C ASP A 122 -12.63 0.72 -1.07
N THR A 123 -12.61 2.04 -1.29
CA THR A 123 -13.70 2.76 -1.96
C THR A 123 -13.85 2.35 -3.43
N MET A 124 -12.75 2.18 -4.19
CA MET A 124 -12.81 1.62 -5.54
C MET A 124 -13.31 0.17 -5.57
N GLY A 125 -12.94 -0.64 -4.56
CA GLY A 125 -13.45 -2.00 -4.40
C GLY A 125 -14.98 -2.03 -4.18
N ARG A 126 -15.51 -1.05 -3.43
CA ARG A 126 -16.95 -0.92 -3.16
C ARG A 126 -17.75 -0.45 -4.36
N ASP A 127 -17.24 0.50 -5.15
CA ASP A 127 -18.02 1.10 -6.25
C ASP A 127 -18.32 0.12 -7.40
N LYS A 128 -17.36 -0.76 -7.74
CA LYS A 128 -17.61 -1.85 -8.69
C LYS A 128 -18.64 -2.87 -8.21
N SER A 129 -18.87 -2.99 -6.90
CA SER A 129 -19.92 -3.86 -6.34
C SER A 129 -21.33 -3.28 -6.52
N ARG A 130 -21.43 -1.95 -6.68
CA ARG A 130 -22.69 -1.22 -6.81
C ARG A 130 -23.23 -1.27 -8.24
N TYR A 131 -22.35 -1.26 -9.24
CA TYR A 131 -22.71 -1.35 -10.67
C TYR A 131 -23.21 -2.73 -11.12
N ARG A 132 -23.04 -3.77 -10.28
CA ARG A 132 -23.47 -5.16 -10.58
C ARG A 132 -24.85 -5.52 -10.01
N ARG A 133 -25.51 -4.57 -9.32
CA ARG A 133 -26.85 -4.74 -8.71
C ARG A 133 -27.95 -3.89 -9.34
N ALA A 134 -27.60 -3.04 -10.31
CA ALA A 134 -28.55 -2.31 -11.16
C ALA A 134 -28.65 -3.04 -12.51
#